data_AF-A0AAE9J156-F1
#
_entry.id   AF-A0AAE9J156-F1
#
_cell.length_a   1.000
_cell.length_b   1.000
_cell.length_c   1.000
_cell.angle_alpha   90.00
_cell.angle_beta   90.00
_cell.angle_gamma   90.00
#
_symmetry.space_group_name_H-M   'P 1'
#
loop_
_entity.id
_entity.type
_entity.pdbx_description
1 polymer ?
#
loop_
_entity_poly.entity_id
_entity_poly.type
_entity_poly.pdbx_seq_one_letter_code
_entity_poly.pdbx_strand_id
1 'polypeptide(L)'
;MMGTDCLGDPADMLTMCNKGTVTGQDAKTVVITAFENRFFKFWKKNPSEAVLDELLKSPRKNIKIVPIKIKSTFEAVDEKIPEIGKCSPEFILHLAANSTPKIIYLEKMAFSNGYCNPLKSTVDFEYLLDELDEKCEQLKIKKSENMERSIDNYLYSLTLRESSQKTLLIRIPPFDDEYTKEAIASVIREVMRALTRD
;
A
#
# COMPACT_ATOMS: atom_id res chain seq x y z
N MET A 1 -38.70 -4.24 -54.14
CA MET A 1 -37.76 -5.34 -54.41
C MET A 1 -36.71 -5.31 -53.31
N MET A 2 -36.45 -6.47 -52.72
CA MET A 2 -35.56 -6.69 -51.58
C MET A 2 -34.15 -6.13 -51.84
N GLY A 3 -33.57 -5.53 -50.80
CA GLY A 3 -32.19 -5.09 -50.78
C GLY A 3 -31.23 -6.27 -50.86
N THR A 4 -30.13 -6.07 -51.58
CA THR A 4 -29.01 -7.00 -51.64
C THR A 4 -28.06 -6.75 -50.48
N ASP A 5 -27.74 -7.85 -49.82
CA ASP A 5 -26.89 -7.95 -48.64
C ASP A 5 -25.43 -7.50 -48.85
N CYS A 6 -24.95 -6.91 -47.77
CA CYS A 6 -23.61 -6.68 -47.24
C CYS A 6 -22.45 -7.54 -47.78
N LEU A 7 -21.29 -6.90 -47.95
CA LEU A 7 -20.02 -7.44 -47.48
C LEU A 7 -19.22 -6.31 -46.82
N GLY A 8 -19.55 -6.01 -45.55
CA GLY A 8 -18.63 -5.34 -44.65
C GLY A 8 -17.52 -6.34 -44.28
N ASP A 9 -16.27 -5.88 -44.32
CA ASP A 9 -15.08 -6.69 -44.12
C ASP A 9 -15.09 -7.36 -42.72
N PRO A 10 -14.90 -8.69 -42.61
CA PRO A 10 -14.85 -9.37 -41.30
C PRO A 10 -13.74 -8.86 -40.37
N ALA A 11 -12.79 -8.08 -40.87
CA ALA A 11 -11.77 -7.43 -40.06
C ALA A 11 -12.32 -6.31 -39.13
N ASP A 12 -13.46 -5.69 -39.46
CA ASP A 12 -14.01 -4.56 -38.70
C ASP A 12 -14.89 -4.97 -37.50
N MET A 13 -15.15 -6.27 -37.30
CA MET A 13 -15.88 -6.77 -36.13
C MET A 13 -14.98 -7.19 -34.96
N LEU A 14 -13.65 -7.21 -35.14
CA LEU A 14 -12.70 -7.63 -34.10
C LEU A 14 -12.17 -6.49 -33.21
N THR A 15 -12.54 -5.24 -33.48
CA THR A 15 -12.14 -4.07 -32.65
C THR A 15 -13.14 -3.72 -31.55
N MET A 16 -14.23 -4.48 -31.39
CA MET A 16 -15.32 -4.20 -30.43
C MET A 16 -15.39 -5.16 -29.23
N CYS A 17 -14.28 -5.81 -28.87
CA CYS A 17 -14.10 -6.53 -27.61
C CYS A 17 -12.75 -6.11 -27.04
N ASN A 18 -12.69 -5.22 -26.04
CA ASN A 18 -12.73 -5.65 -24.64
C ASN A 18 -13.29 -4.54 -23.74
N LYS A 19 -14.61 -4.47 -23.60
CA LYS A 19 -15.18 -4.08 -22.30
C LYS A 19 -15.14 -5.33 -21.44
N GLY A 20 -13.98 -5.58 -20.83
CA GLY A 20 -13.78 -6.69 -19.91
C GLY A 20 -14.86 -6.65 -18.84
N THR A 21 -15.77 -7.61 -18.89
CA THR A 21 -16.53 -8.03 -17.71
C THR A 21 -15.51 -8.51 -16.69
N VAL A 22 -15.25 -7.68 -15.68
CA VAL A 22 -14.40 -8.02 -14.53
C VAL A 22 -15.06 -9.16 -13.78
N THR A 23 -14.75 -10.39 -14.19
CA THR A 23 -15.00 -11.56 -13.37
C THR A 23 -13.96 -11.54 -12.24
N GLY A 24 -14.27 -12.14 -11.09
CA GLY A 24 -13.43 -12.09 -9.88
C GLY A 24 -12.03 -12.72 -10.00
N GLN A 25 -11.52 -12.95 -11.21
CA GLN A 25 -10.17 -13.43 -11.52
C GLN A 25 -9.14 -12.30 -11.72
N ASP A 26 -9.57 -11.03 -11.83
CA ASP A 26 -8.68 -9.86 -12.02
C ASP A 26 -8.41 -9.06 -10.73
N ALA A 27 -8.65 -9.66 -9.55
CA ALA A 27 -8.47 -8.95 -8.29
C ALA A 27 -6.98 -8.76 -7.98
N LYS A 28 -6.56 -7.49 -7.94
CA LYS A 28 -5.19 -7.05 -7.65
C LYS A 28 -4.80 -7.45 -6.23
N THR A 29 -3.72 -8.21 -6.08
CA THR A 29 -3.28 -8.72 -4.76
C THR A 29 -2.31 -7.75 -4.12
N VAL A 30 -2.64 -7.28 -2.92
CA VAL A 30 -1.83 -6.34 -2.14
C VAL A 30 -1.48 -6.98 -0.81
N VAL A 31 -0.19 -7.07 -0.50
CA VAL A 31 0.27 -7.48 0.84
C VAL A 31 0.34 -6.23 1.70
N ILE A 32 -0.31 -6.26 2.88
CA ILE A 32 -0.22 -5.18 3.85
C ILE A 32 0.37 -5.73 5.14
N THR A 33 1.51 -5.18 5.57
CA THR A 33 2.10 -5.54 6.86
C THR A 33 1.75 -4.51 7.93
N ALA A 34 1.56 -4.95 9.17
CA ALA A 34 1.39 -4.06 10.31
C ALA A 34 2.06 -4.64 11.56
N PHE A 35 2.44 -3.77 12.50
CA PHE A 35 3.09 -4.18 13.74
C PHE A 35 2.09 -4.38 14.88
N GLU A 36 2.14 -5.52 15.57
CA GLU A 36 1.19 -5.90 16.64
C GLU A 36 1.51 -5.25 17.99
N ASN A 37 2.81 -5.08 18.28
CA ASN A 37 3.23 -4.67 19.61
C ASN A 37 2.87 -3.21 19.89
N ARG A 38 2.57 -2.92 21.17
CA ARG A 38 2.34 -1.54 21.63
C ARG A 38 3.54 -0.66 21.27
N PHE A 39 3.30 0.34 20.43
CA PHE A 39 4.32 1.32 20.06
C PHE A 39 4.71 2.22 21.25
N PHE A 40 3.73 2.61 22.06
CA PHE A 40 3.92 3.31 23.34
C PHE A 40 3.15 2.62 24.48
N LYS A 41 3.66 2.71 25.71
CA LYS A 41 3.04 2.10 26.91
C LYS A 41 1.56 2.49 27.11
N PHE A 42 1.18 3.71 26.72
CA PHE A 42 -0.16 4.25 26.88
C PHE A 42 -1.11 3.91 25.72
N TRP A 43 -0.61 3.36 24.62
CA TRP A 43 -1.46 2.92 23.52
C TRP A 43 -2.00 1.52 23.80
N LYS A 44 -3.33 1.38 23.71
CA LYS A 44 -3.99 0.07 23.81
C LYS A 44 -3.58 -0.86 22.67
N LYS A 45 -3.35 -0.28 21.49
CA LYS A 45 -3.07 -0.98 20.24
C LYS A 45 -2.12 -0.15 19.37
N ASN A 46 -1.30 -0.82 18.56
CA ASN A 46 -0.50 -0.15 17.55
C ASN A 46 -1.40 0.46 16.46
N PRO A 47 -1.23 1.74 16.08
CA PRO A 47 -1.98 2.36 15.00
C PRO A 47 -1.90 1.62 13.68
N SER A 48 -0.74 1.03 13.35
CA SER A 48 -0.60 0.22 12.14
C SER A 48 -1.55 -0.97 12.13
N GLU A 49 -1.62 -1.71 13.25
CA GLU A 49 -2.54 -2.84 13.39
C GLU A 49 -4.01 -2.40 13.42
N ALA A 50 -4.31 -1.29 14.10
CA ALA A 50 -5.66 -0.76 14.18
C ALA A 50 -6.20 -0.31 12.81
N VAL A 51 -5.36 0.31 11.98
CA VAL A 51 -5.71 0.69 10.61
C VAL A 51 -5.83 -0.54 9.71
N LEU A 52 -4.94 -1.54 9.86
CA LEU A 52 -5.06 -2.79 9.11
C LEU A 52 -6.38 -3.50 9.40
N ASP A 53 -6.76 -3.63 10.67
CA ASP A 53 -8.04 -4.23 11.05
C ASP A 53 -9.23 -3.46 10.45
N GLU A 54 -9.15 -2.13 10.37
CA GLU A 54 -10.18 -1.29 9.76
C GLU A 54 -10.29 -1.49 8.23
N LEU A 55 -9.15 -1.71 7.55
CA LEU A 55 -9.14 -2.04 6.13
C LEU A 55 -9.82 -3.38 5.83
N LEU A 56 -9.65 -4.36 6.72
CA LEU A 56 -10.22 -5.71 6.56
C LEU A 56 -11.74 -5.78 6.77
N LYS A 57 -12.34 -4.82 7.49
CA LYS A 57 -13.80 -4.79 7.72
C LYS A 57 -14.62 -4.50 6.46
N SER A 58 -14.06 -3.76 5.51
CA SER A 58 -14.75 -3.33 4.29
C SER A 58 -13.88 -3.61 3.06
N PRO A 59 -13.79 -4.89 2.64
CA PRO A 59 -12.97 -5.26 1.49
C PRO A 59 -13.54 -4.68 0.19
N ARG A 60 -12.65 -4.27 -0.72
CA ARG A 60 -13.02 -3.84 -2.08
C ARG A 60 -13.04 -5.06 -3.02
N LYS A 61 -14.03 -5.13 -3.92
CA LYS A 61 -14.19 -6.27 -4.85
C LYS A 61 -12.97 -6.52 -5.77
N ASN A 62 -12.24 -5.46 -6.11
CA ASN A 62 -11.16 -5.51 -7.10
C ASN A 62 -9.76 -5.59 -6.46
N ILE A 63 -9.67 -5.61 -5.12
CA ILE A 63 -8.38 -5.65 -4.41
C ILE A 63 -8.45 -6.72 -3.33
N LYS A 64 -7.56 -7.71 -3.42
CA LYS A 64 -7.37 -8.74 -2.40
C LYS A 64 -6.25 -8.33 -1.45
N ILE A 65 -6.62 -8.00 -0.21
CA ILE A 65 -5.64 -7.70 0.85
C ILE A 65 -5.16 -9.01 1.47
N VAL A 66 -3.83 -9.21 1.51
CA VAL A 66 -3.16 -10.26 2.27
C VAL A 66 -2.52 -9.60 3.51
N PRO A 67 -3.17 -9.68 4.68
CA PRO A 67 -2.66 -9.04 5.89
C PRO A 67 -1.55 -9.89 6.53
N ILE A 68 -0.44 -9.24 6.89
CA ILE A 68 0.65 -9.86 7.65
C ILE A 68 0.93 -9.03 8.90
N LYS A 69 0.61 -9.59 10.06
CA LYS A 69 0.92 -8.95 11.33
C LYS A 69 2.29 -9.42 11.84
N ILE A 70 3.11 -8.48 12.29
CA ILE A 70 4.52 -8.71 12.66
C ILE A 70 4.74 -8.17 14.07
N LYS A 71 5.47 -8.91 14.91
CA LYS A 71 5.96 -8.36 16.17
C LYS A 71 7.03 -7.32 15.89
N SER A 72 7.11 -6.25 16.68
CA SER A 72 8.14 -5.23 16.55
C SER A 72 9.49 -5.72 17.10
N THR A 73 10.05 -6.77 16.50
CA THR A 73 11.41 -7.29 16.75
C THR A 73 12.09 -7.61 15.42
N PHE A 74 13.42 -7.63 15.38
CA PHE A 74 14.17 -7.91 14.15
C PHE A 74 13.97 -9.36 13.70
N GLU A 75 13.95 -10.29 14.65
CA GLU A 75 13.78 -11.73 14.39
C GLU A 75 12.41 -12.02 13.76
N ALA A 76 11.35 -11.37 14.25
CA ALA A 76 10.01 -11.52 13.69
C ALA A 76 9.90 -10.94 12.28
N VAL A 77 10.67 -9.90 11.96
CA VAL A 77 10.76 -9.37 10.60
C VAL A 77 11.43 -10.41 9.69
N ASP A 78 12.59 -10.94 10.08
CA ASP A 78 13.34 -11.93 9.30
C ASP A 78 12.51 -13.18 9.00
N GLU A 79 11.73 -13.67 9.98
CA GLU A 79 10.82 -14.79 9.81
C GLU A 79 9.70 -14.51 8.80
N LYS A 80 9.26 -13.26 8.65
CA LYS A 80 8.11 -12.86 7.83
C LYS A 80 8.47 -12.39 6.42
N ILE A 81 9.72 -12.01 6.15
CA ILE A 81 10.16 -11.63 4.80
C ILE A 81 9.86 -12.72 3.76
N PRO A 82 10.15 -14.02 3.99
CA PRO A 82 9.83 -15.06 3.02
C PRO A 82 8.32 -15.22 2.78
N GLU A 83 7.48 -14.93 3.78
CA GLU A 83 6.03 -14.99 3.64
C GLU A 83 5.50 -13.85 2.76
N ILE A 84 6.06 -12.64 2.88
CA ILE A 84 5.72 -11.48 2.05
C ILE A 84 5.97 -11.79 0.56
N GLY A 85 7.11 -12.42 0.25
CA GLY A 85 7.49 -12.76 -1.13
C GLY A 85 6.66 -13.88 -1.77
N LYS A 86 6.19 -14.85 -0.98
CA LYS A 86 5.40 -16.00 -1.48
C LYS A 86 4.05 -15.61 -2.08
N CYS A 87 3.51 -14.46 -1.72
CA CYS A 87 2.17 -14.06 -2.14
C CYS A 87 2.12 -13.46 -3.57
N SER A 88 3.25 -13.38 -4.27
CA SER A 88 3.40 -12.71 -5.57
C SER A 88 2.55 -11.42 -5.67
N PRO A 89 2.70 -10.48 -4.70
CA PRO A 89 1.86 -9.29 -4.68
C PRO A 89 2.13 -8.42 -5.89
N GLU A 90 1.13 -7.66 -6.30
CA GLU A 90 1.30 -6.59 -7.27
C GLU A 90 1.91 -5.35 -6.58
N PHE A 91 1.59 -5.18 -5.30
CA PHE A 91 2.08 -4.10 -4.46
C PHE A 91 2.22 -4.54 -3.00
N ILE A 92 3.26 -4.03 -2.32
CA ILE A 92 3.52 -4.29 -0.90
C ILE A 92 3.42 -2.97 -0.13
N LEU A 93 2.61 -2.96 0.92
CA LEU A 93 2.43 -1.81 1.80
C LEU A 93 2.81 -2.16 3.23
N HIS A 94 3.82 -1.48 3.77
CA HIS A 94 4.15 -1.56 5.19
C HIS A 94 3.49 -0.43 5.95
N LEU A 95 2.75 -0.76 7.00
CA LEU A 95 2.20 0.21 7.94
C LEU A 95 3.03 0.18 9.22
N ALA A 96 3.53 1.34 9.63
CA ALA A 96 4.23 1.52 10.89
C ALA A 96 3.62 2.68 11.66
N ALA A 97 3.72 2.66 12.99
CA ALA A 97 3.32 3.81 13.78
C ALA A 97 4.38 4.92 13.74
N ASN A 98 3.93 6.14 13.95
CA ASN A 98 4.75 7.32 14.11
C ASN A 98 4.43 8.03 15.42
N SER A 99 5.38 8.77 15.97
CA SER A 99 5.16 9.64 17.12
C SER A 99 4.73 11.06 16.71
N THR A 100 4.98 11.49 15.46
CA THR A 100 4.58 12.82 14.99
C THR A 100 3.06 12.90 14.83
N PRO A 101 2.40 13.84 15.54
CA PRO A 101 0.96 14.03 15.41
C PRO A 101 0.59 14.65 14.06
N LYS A 102 -0.62 14.35 13.58
CA LYS A 102 -1.27 15.00 12.44
C LYS A 102 -0.49 15.01 11.12
N ILE A 103 0.39 14.04 10.89
CA ILE A 103 1.08 13.88 9.60
C ILE A 103 1.19 12.38 9.28
N ILE A 104 0.69 12.00 8.11
CA ILE A 104 0.92 10.68 7.52
C ILE A 104 2.15 10.79 6.63
N TYR A 105 3.18 9.99 6.91
CA TYR A 105 4.39 9.99 6.09
C TYR A 105 4.43 8.83 5.11
N LEU A 106 4.75 9.14 3.85
CA LEU A 106 5.09 8.17 2.82
C LEU A 106 6.61 8.11 2.69
N GLU A 107 7.23 7.00 3.06
CA GLU A 107 8.70 6.88 3.10
C GLU A 107 9.25 6.55 1.71
N LYS A 108 10.06 7.46 1.16
CA LYS A 108 10.61 7.36 -0.19
C LYS A 108 11.79 6.40 -0.29
N MET A 109 12.54 6.25 0.79
CA MET A 109 13.70 5.38 0.82
C MET A 109 13.89 4.73 2.18
N ALA A 110 14.60 3.61 2.15
CA ALA A 110 15.10 2.91 3.32
C ALA A 110 16.62 2.90 3.29
N PHE A 111 17.26 2.70 4.45
CA PHE A 111 18.71 2.59 4.54
C PHE A 111 19.09 1.21 5.02
N SER A 112 19.89 0.52 4.22
CA SER A 112 20.46 -0.77 4.61
C SER A 112 21.89 -0.61 5.10
N ASN A 113 22.31 -1.47 6.03
CA ASN A 113 23.70 -1.67 6.48
C ASN A 113 24.48 -0.37 6.80
N GLY A 114 24.28 0.19 8.00
CA GLY A 114 25.11 1.31 8.47
C GLY A 114 24.84 2.66 7.80
N TYR A 115 23.74 2.81 7.04
CA TYR A 115 23.33 4.03 6.32
C TYR A 115 24.13 4.37 5.06
N CYS A 116 24.97 3.46 4.56
CA CYS A 116 25.82 3.78 3.42
C CYS A 116 25.10 3.65 2.07
N ASN A 117 24.03 2.85 2.00
CA ASN A 117 23.35 2.54 0.73
C ASN A 117 21.83 2.79 0.84
N PRO A 118 21.33 3.93 0.33
CA PRO A 118 19.90 4.20 0.26
C PRO A 118 19.23 3.31 -0.79
N LEU A 119 18.16 2.63 -0.38
CA LEU A 119 17.26 1.87 -1.25
C LEU A 119 16.02 2.72 -1.49
N LYS A 120 15.74 3.06 -2.75
CA LYS A 120 14.61 3.92 -3.11
C LYS A 120 13.42 3.06 -3.53
N SER A 121 12.23 3.47 -3.14
CA SER A 121 11.00 2.91 -3.69
C SER A 121 10.85 3.29 -5.16
N THR A 122 10.24 2.38 -5.92
CA THR A 122 9.86 2.57 -7.32
C THR A 122 8.51 3.28 -7.50
N VAL A 123 7.86 3.67 -6.39
CA VAL A 123 6.62 4.44 -6.40
C VAL A 123 6.87 5.86 -6.93
N ASP A 124 5.98 6.33 -7.81
CA ASP A 124 5.92 7.73 -8.22
C ASP A 124 5.25 8.56 -7.12
N PHE A 125 6.07 9.24 -6.31
CA PHE A 125 5.58 10.05 -5.19
C PHE A 125 4.94 11.36 -5.63
N GLU A 126 5.26 11.88 -6.82
CA GLU A 126 4.67 13.12 -7.32
C GLU A 126 3.22 12.85 -7.70
N TYR A 127 3.01 11.86 -8.58
CA TYR A 127 1.66 11.40 -8.93
C TYR A 127 0.84 10.97 -7.71
N LEU A 128 1.45 10.22 -6.79
CA LEU A 128 0.74 9.72 -5.61
C LEU A 128 0.32 10.85 -4.67
N LEU A 129 1.17 11.86 -4.44
CA LEU A 129 0.82 12.98 -3.57
C LEU A 129 -0.27 13.84 -4.21
N ASP A 130 -0.21 14.09 -5.53
CA ASP A 130 -1.22 14.87 -6.23
C ASP A 130 -2.62 14.20 -6.14
N GLU A 131 -2.70 12.89 -6.39
CA GLU A 131 -3.97 12.13 -6.24
C GLU A 131 -4.48 12.13 -4.80
N LEU A 132 -3.60 12.14 -3.81
CA LEU A 132 -3.99 12.14 -2.40
C LEU A 132 -4.41 13.53 -1.95
N ASP A 133 -3.74 14.59 -2.38
CA ASP A 133 -4.10 15.97 -2.05
C ASP A 133 -5.50 16.31 -2.60
N GLU A 134 -5.85 15.86 -3.81
CA GLU A 134 -7.19 16.05 -4.40
C GLU A 134 -8.30 15.33 -3.60
N LYS A 135 -7.99 14.18 -2.98
CA LYS A 135 -9.01 13.27 -2.40
C LYS A 135 -9.03 13.23 -0.88
N CYS A 136 -7.97 13.69 -0.25
CA CYS A 136 -7.72 13.58 1.19
C CYS A 136 -7.39 14.94 1.82
N GLU A 137 -7.99 16.03 1.31
CA GLU A 137 -7.71 17.43 1.72
C GLU A 137 -7.69 17.65 3.25
N GLN A 138 -8.46 16.86 4.00
CA GLN A 138 -8.59 16.96 5.45
C GLN A 138 -7.39 16.40 6.24
N LEU A 139 -6.53 15.58 5.62
CA LEU A 139 -5.38 14.97 6.28
C LEU A 139 -4.07 15.36 5.59
N LYS A 140 -3.08 15.73 6.40
CA LYS A 140 -1.77 16.13 5.93
C LYS A 140 -0.92 14.92 5.62
N ILE A 141 -0.64 14.73 4.35
CA ILE A 141 0.20 13.64 3.83
C ILE A 141 1.49 14.25 3.32
N LYS A 142 2.64 13.63 3.65
CA LYS A 142 3.96 14.11 3.23
C LYS A 142 4.86 12.96 2.81
N LYS A 143 5.68 13.19 1.79
CA LYS A 143 6.85 12.34 1.57
C LYS A 143 7.90 12.57 2.65
N SER A 144 8.58 11.50 3.03
CA SER A 144 9.66 11.50 4.01
C SER A 144 10.87 10.74 3.45
N GLU A 145 12.04 11.18 3.90
CA GLU A 145 13.34 10.59 3.58
C GLU A 145 14.04 10.27 4.91
N ASN A 146 13.35 9.52 5.79
CA ASN A 146 13.82 9.30 7.16
C ASN A 146 14.98 8.29 7.18
N MET A 147 16.09 8.69 7.78
CA MET A 147 17.30 7.87 7.97
C MET A 147 17.34 7.21 9.35
N GLU A 148 16.22 7.07 10.05
CA GLU A 148 16.19 6.52 11.39
C GLU A 148 16.41 5.00 11.41
N ARG A 149 17.18 4.52 12.39
CA ARG A 149 17.30 3.10 12.71
C ARG A 149 16.07 2.65 13.47
N SER A 150 15.14 2.03 12.75
CA SER A 150 13.93 1.47 13.32
C SER A 150 13.61 0.12 12.69
N ILE A 151 12.79 -0.68 13.37
CA ILE A 151 12.44 -2.04 12.93
C ILE A 151 11.60 -2.01 11.65
N ASP A 152 10.77 -0.98 11.49
CA ASP A 152 10.00 -0.73 10.28
C ASP A 152 10.88 -0.26 9.11
N ASN A 153 11.93 0.54 9.35
CA ASN A 153 12.92 0.84 8.31
C ASN A 153 13.71 -0.41 7.92
N TYR A 154 14.03 -1.26 8.89
CA TYR A 154 14.66 -2.56 8.63
C TYR A 154 13.80 -3.44 7.72
N LEU A 155 12.53 -3.66 8.08
CA LEU A 155 11.54 -4.36 7.27
C LEU A 155 11.44 -3.79 5.85
N TYR A 156 11.35 -2.46 5.74
CA TYR A 156 11.25 -1.78 4.45
C TYR A 156 12.53 -1.97 3.61
N SER A 157 13.71 -1.88 4.23
CA SER A 157 14.99 -2.08 3.55
C SER A 157 15.19 -3.50 3.04
N LEU A 158 14.76 -4.51 3.81
CA LEU A 158 14.82 -5.91 3.38
C LEU A 158 13.85 -6.15 2.22
N THR A 159 12.61 -5.65 2.33
CA THR A 159 11.62 -5.82 1.27
C THR A 159 12.05 -5.12 -0.03
N LEU A 160 12.57 -3.89 0.02
CA LEU A 160 13.10 -3.20 -1.16
C LEU A 160 14.31 -3.91 -1.80
N ARG A 161 15.07 -4.69 -1.02
CA ARG A 161 16.22 -5.44 -1.52
C ARG A 161 15.83 -6.76 -2.16
N GLU A 162 14.86 -7.45 -1.56
CA GLU A 162 14.51 -8.83 -1.93
C GLU A 162 13.34 -8.92 -2.92
N SER A 163 12.49 -7.89 -2.98
CA SER A 163 11.30 -7.86 -3.83
C SER A 163 11.46 -6.89 -5.00
N SER A 164 11.09 -7.34 -6.19
CA SER A 164 10.98 -6.52 -7.40
C SER A 164 9.71 -5.67 -7.46
N GLN A 165 8.78 -5.91 -6.54
CA GLN A 165 7.45 -5.32 -6.52
C GLN A 165 7.50 -3.89 -5.99
N LYS A 166 6.59 -3.06 -6.49
CA LYS A 166 6.34 -1.73 -5.94
C LYS A 166 6.06 -1.88 -4.44
N THR A 167 6.86 -1.19 -3.62
CA THR A 167 6.81 -1.30 -2.15
C THR A 167 6.79 0.10 -1.54
N LEU A 168 5.94 0.33 -0.54
CA LEU A 168 5.87 1.60 0.19
C LEU A 168 5.76 1.35 1.69
N LEU A 169 6.44 2.18 2.48
CA LEU A 169 6.23 2.28 3.92
C LEU A 169 5.43 3.54 4.24
N ILE A 170 4.35 3.39 4.99
CA ILE A 170 3.51 4.49 5.47
C ILE A 170 3.59 4.54 7.00
N ARG A 171 3.96 5.72 7.52
CA ARG A 171 3.95 5.98 8.96
C ARG A 171 2.65 6.65 9.38
N ILE A 172 1.97 5.99 10.30
CA ILE A 172 0.65 6.35 10.81
C ILE A 172 0.81 7.19 12.08
N PRO A 173 0.27 8.43 12.11
CA PRO A 173 0.35 9.27 13.30
C PRO A 173 -0.44 8.68 14.47
N PRO A 174 -0.21 9.19 15.69
CA PRO A 174 -1.15 9.03 16.80
C PRO A 174 -2.58 9.39 16.38
N PHE A 175 -3.56 8.64 16.85
CA PHE A 175 -4.97 8.96 16.59
C PHE A 175 -5.45 10.12 17.45
N ASP A 176 -6.30 10.95 16.86
CA ASP A 176 -7.08 12.00 17.52
C ASP A 176 -8.46 12.12 16.86
N ASP A 177 -9.18 13.21 17.13
CA ASP A 177 -10.54 13.44 16.62
C ASP A 177 -10.59 13.59 15.09
N GLU A 178 -9.50 14.03 14.45
CA GLU A 178 -9.38 14.20 13.00
C GLU A 178 -8.70 12.97 12.36
N TYR A 179 -7.59 12.53 12.95
CA TYR A 179 -6.76 11.41 12.52
C TYR A 179 -7.27 10.10 13.11
N THR A 180 -8.55 9.82 12.88
CA THR A 180 -9.16 8.54 13.29
C THR A 180 -8.59 7.38 12.45
N LYS A 181 -8.68 6.15 12.98
CA LYS A 181 -8.26 4.95 12.22
C LYS A 181 -9.09 4.79 10.94
N GLU A 182 -10.34 5.22 10.93
CA GLU A 182 -11.24 5.20 9.78
C GLU A 182 -10.79 6.19 8.70
N ALA A 183 -10.47 7.43 9.10
CA ALA A 183 -9.98 8.46 8.20
C ALA A 183 -8.64 8.06 7.57
N ILE A 184 -7.71 7.54 8.38
CA ILE A 184 -6.42 7.05 7.88
C ILE A 184 -6.61 5.82 6.99
N ALA A 185 -7.47 4.86 7.36
CA ALA A 185 -7.79 3.73 6.50
C ALA A 185 -8.36 4.18 5.15
N SER A 186 -9.12 5.29 5.11
CA SER A 186 -9.57 5.89 3.85
C SER A 186 -8.40 6.36 2.99
N VAL A 187 -7.41 7.05 3.57
CA VAL A 187 -6.18 7.44 2.87
C VAL A 187 -5.45 6.21 2.31
N ILE A 188 -5.29 5.16 3.12
CA ILE A 188 -4.63 3.93 2.67
C ILE A 188 -5.38 3.28 1.49
N ARG A 189 -6.72 3.30 1.50
CA ARG A 189 -7.52 2.81 0.36
C ARG A 189 -7.29 3.63 -0.91
N GLU A 190 -7.07 4.92 -0.78
CA GLU A 190 -6.76 5.79 -1.92
C GLU A 190 -5.34 5.59 -2.42
N VAL A 191 -4.36 5.36 -1.53
CA VAL A 191 -3.00 4.92 -1.90
C VAL A 191 -3.08 3.62 -2.71
N MET A 192 -3.79 2.61 -2.18
CA MET A 192 -3.94 1.34 -2.88
C MET A 192 -4.58 1.52 -4.25
N ARG A 193 -5.63 2.35 -4.36
CA ARG A 193 -6.28 2.66 -5.65
C ARG A 193 -5.30 3.32 -6.62
N ALA A 194 -4.53 4.30 -6.18
CA ALA A 194 -3.57 5.00 -7.04
C ALA A 194 -2.46 4.07 -7.54
N LEU A 195 -1.95 3.19 -6.68
CA LEU A 195 -0.83 2.31 -7.01
C LEU A 195 -1.23 1.04 -7.78
N THR A 196 -2.52 0.73 -7.82
CA THR A 196 -3.10 -0.40 -8.55
C THR A 196 -3.80 0.01 -9.84
N ARG A 197 -3.79 1.29 -10.21
CA ARG A 197 -4.25 1.75 -11.53
C ARG A 197 -3.19 1.39 -12.59
N ASP A 198 -3.65 0.72 -13.65
CA ASP A 198 -2.92 0.58 -14.92
C ASP A 198 -3.32 1.70 -15.86
#